data_AF-F5Y082-F1
#
_entry.id   AF-F5Y082-F1
#
_cell.length_a   1.000
_cell.length_b   1.000
_cell.length_c   1.000
_cell.angle_alpha   90.00
_cell.angle_beta   90.00
_cell.angle_gamma   90.00
#
_symmetry.space_group_name_H-M   'P 1'
#
loop_
_entity.id
_entity.type
_entity.pdbx_description
1 polymer ?
#
loop_
_entity_poly.entity_id
_entity_poly.type
_entity_poly.pdbx_seq_one_letter_code
_entity_poly.pdbx_strand_id
1 'polypeptide(L)'
;MRARLHGALQVSHRPGTDTFANSGSFSQQEFPSMADQKGMAKTSTRTLWKGAITFGLVHIPIGLYSATAESDLNFDWLDRRTMDPVGYKRVNKKTGKEIDKDDIVKGIEWQDGQYVILSPEEIAAAYPRTTQTIEIEAFVDADEVPFVYLERPYYVGPVNKGDKVYALLREALKQTGKVGIAKVVIQTKQHLAVLIPCGPALILNLLRWGGEIRSWEELKLPPSDAKAAGVREAELNMAKQLIEGMTAHWSADQFRDSFKEEVMKLVEAKAEAGDTAHVDKVESQPAAPAGADVIDLTELLKRSLQRGGGGKAAAPAPAPASKKAAGKQAPAKKPAPAKARNRRAA
;
A
#
# COMPACT_ATOMS: atom_id res chain seq x y z
N MET A 1 -72.54 -29.43 -36.25
CA MET A 1 -72.14 -30.39 -35.19
C MET A 1 -71.28 -29.61 -34.19
N ARG A 2 -71.63 -29.58 -32.89
CA ARG A 2 -70.90 -29.09 -31.68
C ARG A 2 -69.83 -27.96 -31.82
N ALA A 3 -69.71 -26.97 -30.94
CA ALA A 3 -70.51 -26.48 -29.81
C ALA A 3 -69.99 -25.07 -29.42
N ARG A 4 -70.78 -24.28 -28.68
CA ARG A 4 -70.30 -23.04 -28.04
C ARG A 4 -69.31 -23.37 -26.91
N LEU A 5 -68.38 -22.47 -26.62
CA LEU A 5 -68.01 -22.11 -25.25
C LEU A 5 -67.51 -20.66 -25.21
N HIS A 6 -68.07 -19.86 -24.29
CA HIS A 6 -67.49 -18.57 -23.91
C HIS A 6 -66.33 -18.81 -22.93
N GLY A 7 -65.36 -17.90 -22.93
CA GLY A 7 -64.24 -17.93 -21.99
C GLY A 7 -63.60 -16.55 -21.87
N ALA A 8 -64.23 -15.67 -21.07
CA ALA A 8 -63.53 -14.48 -20.58
C ALA A 8 -62.44 -14.93 -19.60
N LEU A 9 -61.24 -14.34 -19.68
CA LEU A 9 -60.23 -14.50 -18.64
C LEU A 9 -59.69 -13.13 -18.22
N GLN A 10 -59.54 -12.97 -16.91
CA GLN A 10 -59.44 -11.68 -16.26
C GLN A 10 -58.09 -10.99 -16.43
N VAL A 11 -58.15 -9.66 -16.41
CA VAL A 11 -57.03 -8.82 -15.99
C VAL A 11 -56.62 -9.24 -14.58
N SER A 12 -55.50 -9.96 -14.46
CA SER A 12 -54.92 -10.30 -13.16
C SER A 12 -54.08 -9.12 -12.66
N HIS A 13 -54.68 -8.29 -11.81
CA HIS A 13 -53.88 -7.47 -10.90
C HIS A 13 -53.05 -8.41 -10.03
N ARG A 14 -51.71 -8.31 -10.13
CA ARG A 14 -50.84 -8.77 -9.05
C ARG A 14 -50.77 -7.65 -8.00
N PRO A 15 -51.08 -7.94 -6.71
CA PRO A 15 -50.90 -6.97 -5.65
C PRO A 15 -49.41 -6.69 -5.44
N GLY A 16 -49.10 -5.58 -4.77
CA GLY A 16 -47.74 -5.08 -4.63
C GLY A 16 -46.79 -6.12 -4.05
N THR A 17 -45.63 -6.27 -4.69
CA THR A 17 -44.42 -6.57 -3.93
C THR A 17 -44.14 -5.33 -3.10
N ASP A 18 -44.50 -5.37 -1.81
CA ASP A 18 -44.05 -4.39 -0.84
C ASP A 18 -42.53 -4.37 -0.89
N THR A 19 -41.99 -3.36 -1.59
CA THR A 19 -40.58 -3.03 -1.51
C THR A 19 -40.36 -2.57 -0.09
N PHE A 20 -39.94 -3.48 0.78
CA PHE A 20 -39.33 -3.15 2.05
C PHE A 20 -38.07 -2.35 1.74
N ALA A 21 -38.29 -1.05 1.55
CA ALA A 21 -37.26 -0.04 1.60
C ALA A 21 -36.74 -0.05 3.04
N ASN A 22 -35.84 -0.99 3.31
CA ASN A 22 -34.92 -0.90 4.42
C ASN A 22 -33.98 0.24 4.10
N SER A 23 -34.48 1.48 4.21
CA SER A 23 -33.70 2.70 4.20
C SER A 23 -32.91 2.73 5.50
N GLY A 24 -31.91 1.85 5.56
CA GLY A 24 -30.80 1.95 6.49
C GLY A 24 -30.08 3.23 6.13
N SER A 25 -30.55 4.34 6.69
CA SER A 25 -29.92 5.64 6.63
C SER A 25 -28.45 5.43 6.98
N PHE A 26 -27.58 5.49 5.98
CA PHE A 26 -26.14 5.57 6.17
C PHE A 26 -25.90 6.85 6.97
N SER A 27 -25.86 6.71 8.30
CA SER A 27 -25.70 7.83 9.22
C SER A 27 -24.53 8.64 8.73
N GLN A 28 -24.76 9.94 8.52
CA GLN A 28 -23.74 10.85 8.03
C GLN A 28 -22.49 10.61 8.87
N GLN A 29 -21.43 10.13 8.22
CA GLN A 29 -20.17 9.88 8.92
C GLN A 29 -19.62 11.26 9.27
N GLU A 30 -19.83 11.66 10.52
CA GLU A 30 -19.31 12.89 11.09
C GLU A 30 -18.16 12.53 12.02
N PHE A 31 -17.09 13.30 11.95
CA PHE A 31 -16.00 13.15 12.91
C PHE A 31 -16.50 13.54 14.30
N PRO A 32 -16.00 12.89 15.37
CA PRO A 32 -16.14 13.41 16.73
C PRO A 32 -15.67 14.87 16.80
N SER A 33 -16.34 15.68 17.61
CA SER A 33 -16.01 17.09 17.78
C SER A 33 -14.56 17.27 18.26
N MET A 34 -13.93 18.39 17.91
CA MET A 34 -12.57 18.71 18.41
C MET A 34 -12.47 18.74 19.94
N ALA A 35 -13.58 18.94 20.65
CA ALA A 35 -13.63 18.91 22.11
C ALA A 35 -13.48 17.48 22.69
N ASP A 36 -13.80 16.44 21.92
CA ASP A 36 -13.89 15.04 22.37
C ASP A 36 -12.63 14.21 22.01
N GLN A 37 -11.55 14.85 21.58
CA GLN A 37 -10.38 14.20 20.96
C GLN A 37 -9.35 13.59 21.94
N LYS A 38 -9.77 13.05 23.09
CA LYS A 38 -8.81 12.52 24.08
C LYS A 38 -8.19 11.16 23.65
N GLY A 39 -8.78 10.44 22.70
CA GLY A 39 -8.29 9.14 22.19
C GLY A 39 -7.82 9.15 20.74
N MET A 40 -8.04 10.22 19.97
CA MET A 40 -7.56 10.29 18.59
C MET A 40 -6.05 10.55 18.52
N ALA A 41 -5.36 9.84 17.63
CA ALA A 41 -3.97 10.15 17.30
C ALA A 41 -3.88 11.54 16.64
N LYS A 42 -2.81 12.28 16.96
CA LYS A 42 -2.57 13.62 16.37
C LYS A 42 -2.48 13.52 14.85
N THR A 43 -3.21 14.38 14.14
CA THR A 43 -3.21 14.44 12.67
C THR A 43 -1.80 14.62 12.11
N SER A 44 -1.36 13.70 11.25
CA SER A 44 -0.11 13.85 10.51
C SER A 44 -0.23 15.02 9.52
N THR A 45 0.42 16.14 9.83
CA THR A 45 0.58 17.26 8.89
C THR A 45 1.49 16.93 7.70
N ARG A 46 2.31 15.87 7.82
CA ARG A 46 3.12 15.35 6.72
C ARG A 46 2.22 14.67 5.69
N THR A 47 2.11 15.29 4.53
CA THR A 47 1.49 14.71 3.33
C THR A 47 2.34 13.53 2.86
N LEU A 48 1.73 12.39 2.53
CA LEU A 48 2.42 11.26 1.90
C LEU A 48 2.85 11.64 0.48
N TRP A 49 1.94 12.23 -0.29
CA TRP A 49 2.17 12.69 -1.65
C TRP A 49 1.08 13.70 -2.08
N LYS A 50 1.37 14.54 -3.09
CA LYS A 50 0.45 15.55 -3.65
C LYS A 50 0.02 15.19 -5.06
N GLY A 51 -1.23 15.45 -5.41
CA GLY A 51 -1.87 14.88 -6.59
C GLY A 51 -3.10 15.59 -7.06
N ALA A 52 -3.93 14.84 -7.77
CA ALA A 52 -5.29 15.23 -8.08
C ALA A 52 -6.30 14.07 -7.94
N ILE A 53 -7.56 14.40 -7.66
CA ILE A 53 -8.70 13.55 -7.99
C ILE A 53 -9.10 13.86 -9.43
N THR A 54 -9.31 12.83 -10.26
CA THR A 54 -9.79 12.98 -11.64
C THR A 54 -11.03 12.14 -11.90
N PHE A 55 -12.00 12.72 -12.59
CA PHE A 55 -13.17 12.02 -13.12
C PHE A 55 -13.75 12.77 -14.33
N GLY A 56 -13.87 12.09 -15.47
CA GLY A 56 -14.24 12.73 -16.74
C GLY A 56 -13.30 13.90 -17.10
N LEU A 57 -13.81 15.13 -17.00
CA LEU A 57 -13.05 16.36 -17.26
C LEU A 57 -12.66 17.14 -15.99
N VAL A 58 -13.04 16.65 -14.80
CA VAL A 58 -12.77 17.32 -13.53
C VAL A 58 -11.40 16.89 -12.99
N HIS A 59 -10.61 17.87 -12.55
CA HIS A 59 -9.28 17.66 -11.96
C HIS A 59 -9.13 18.53 -10.71
N ILE A 60 -9.08 17.90 -9.53
CA ILE A 60 -9.07 18.59 -8.22
C ILE A 60 -7.72 18.36 -7.54
N PRO A 61 -6.86 19.38 -7.37
CA PRO A 61 -5.57 19.21 -6.70
C PRO A 61 -5.74 18.89 -5.20
N ILE A 62 -5.11 17.79 -4.76
CA ILE A 62 -5.18 17.28 -3.37
C ILE A 62 -3.82 16.92 -2.79
N GLY A 63 -3.78 16.71 -1.47
CA GLY A 63 -2.74 15.98 -0.75
C GLY A 63 -3.34 14.77 -0.05
N LEU A 64 -2.61 13.65 -0.04
CA LEU A 64 -2.99 12.45 0.72
C LEU A 64 -2.24 12.41 2.07
N TYR A 65 -2.97 12.16 3.15
CA TYR A 65 -2.45 12.13 4.52
C TYR A 65 -2.87 10.82 5.21
N SER A 66 -2.03 10.27 6.09
CA SER A 66 -2.41 9.06 6.85
C SER A 66 -3.56 9.39 7.80
N ALA A 67 -4.65 8.62 7.76
CA ALA A 67 -5.72 8.72 8.75
C ALA A 67 -5.44 7.87 9.99
N THR A 68 -4.54 6.88 9.88
CA THR A 68 -4.07 6.06 11.00
C THR A 68 -2.68 6.51 11.48
N ALA A 69 -2.44 6.30 12.77
CA ALA A 69 -1.10 6.23 13.33
C ALA A 69 -0.94 4.85 13.99
N GLU A 70 -0.07 4.02 13.44
CA GLU A 70 0.39 2.80 14.11
C GLU A 70 1.13 3.24 15.38
N SER A 71 0.73 2.73 16.55
CA SER A 71 1.27 3.15 17.84
C SER A 71 1.75 1.97 18.69
N ASP A 72 2.15 0.91 18.00
CA ASP A 72 2.58 -0.35 18.60
C ASP A 72 3.77 -0.14 19.55
N LEU A 73 3.82 -0.94 20.61
CA LEU A 73 4.98 -0.96 21.50
C LEU A 73 6.12 -1.68 20.80
N ASN A 74 7.07 -0.92 20.27
CA ASN A 74 8.30 -1.45 19.70
C ASN A 74 9.21 -1.92 20.84
N PHE A 75 9.35 -3.25 20.98
CA PHE A 75 10.31 -3.86 21.88
C PHE A 75 11.64 -4.06 21.15
N ASP A 76 12.63 -3.22 21.46
CA ASP A 76 14.00 -3.46 21.04
C ASP A 76 14.53 -4.75 21.67
N TRP A 77 15.19 -5.58 20.85
CA TRP A 77 15.83 -6.80 21.34
C TRP A 77 17.19 -6.45 21.90
N LEU A 78 17.43 -6.75 23.18
CA LEU A 78 18.70 -6.51 23.86
C LEU A 78 19.34 -7.83 24.28
N ASP A 79 20.66 -7.96 24.18
CA ASP A 79 21.38 -9.11 24.76
C ASP A 79 21.31 -9.01 26.28
N ARG A 80 20.65 -9.97 26.94
CA ARG A 80 20.45 -9.97 28.40
C ARG A 80 21.76 -9.83 29.21
N ARG A 81 22.93 -10.14 28.64
CA ARG A 81 24.22 -10.15 29.33
C ARG A 81 24.93 -8.80 29.30
N THR A 82 24.76 -8.03 28.22
CA THR A 82 25.47 -6.76 27.98
C THR A 82 24.52 -5.58 27.82
N MET A 83 23.23 -5.84 27.60
CA MET A 83 22.16 -4.91 27.22
C MET A 83 22.36 -4.24 25.85
N ASP A 84 23.25 -4.75 25.01
CA ASP A 84 23.46 -4.25 23.64
C ASP A 84 22.29 -4.58 22.69
N PRO A 85 21.96 -3.71 21.72
CA PRO A 85 20.95 -4.00 20.70
C PRO A 85 21.29 -5.19 19.80
N VAL A 86 20.32 -6.09 19.58
CA VAL A 86 20.44 -7.28 18.76
C VAL A 86 19.97 -7.01 17.32
N GLY A 87 20.87 -7.20 16.35
CA GLY A 87 20.58 -7.03 14.93
C GLY A 87 20.24 -8.34 14.18
N TYR A 88 19.72 -8.19 12.96
CA TYR A 88 19.44 -9.30 12.04
C TYR A 88 20.54 -9.46 10.99
N LYS A 89 20.87 -10.71 10.65
CA LYS A 89 21.85 -11.08 9.61
C LYS A 89 21.17 -11.94 8.54
N ARG A 90 21.35 -11.61 7.26
CA ARG A 90 20.80 -12.42 6.16
C ARG A 90 21.75 -13.58 5.88
N VAL A 91 21.21 -14.80 5.79
CA VAL A 91 21.99 -16.01 5.54
C VAL A 91 21.36 -16.89 4.47
N ASN A 92 22.20 -17.57 3.69
CA ASN A 92 21.78 -18.57 2.73
C ASN A 92 21.36 -19.86 3.47
N LYS A 93 20.08 -20.25 3.33
CA LYS A 93 19.49 -21.40 4.05
C LYS A 93 20.17 -22.75 3.79
N LYS A 94 20.91 -22.93 2.69
CA LYS A 94 21.63 -24.18 2.37
C LYS A 94 23.06 -24.20 2.90
N THR A 95 23.75 -23.07 2.91
CA THR A 95 25.19 -23.01 3.28
C THR A 95 25.43 -22.45 4.68
N GLY A 96 24.42 -21.83 5.30
CA GLY A 96 24.53 -21.13 6.60
C GLY A 96 25.36 -19.85 6.55
N LYS A 97 25.95 -19.50 5.39
CA LYS A 97 26.80 -18.32 5.23
C LYS A 97 25.98 -17.06 5.11
N GLU A 98 26.56 -15.94 5.53
CA GLU A 98 26.07 -14.61 5.19
C GLU A 98 25.93 -14.44 3.68
N ILE A 99 24.95 -13.63 3.28
CA ILE A 99 24.72 -13.24 1.89
C ILE A 99 24.58 -11.72 1.83
N ASP A 100 25.28 -11.10 0.88
CA ASP A 100 25.16 -9.67 0.64
C ASP A 100 23.76 -9.33 0.09
N LYS A 101 23.36 -8.07 0.15
CA LYS A 101 22.12 -7.59 -0.45
C LYS A 101 22.13 -7.75 -1.98
N ASP A 102 23.28 -7.54 -2.62
CA ASP A 102 23.39 -7.56 -4.08
C ASP A 102 23.30 -8.99 -4.67
N ASP A 103 23.59 -10.01 -3.85
CA ASP A 103 23.40 -11.43 -4.18
C ASP A 103 21.94 -11.91 -4.00
N ILE A 104 21.02 -11.05 -3.53
CA ILE A 104 19.60 -11.42 -3.27
C ILE A 104 18.71 -10.94 -4.42
N VAL A 105 18.33 -11.89 -5.27
CA VAL A 105 17.30 -11.70 -6.31
C VAL A 105 15.89 -11.96 -5.78
N LYS A 106 14.88 -11.32 -6.37
CA LYS A 106 13.46 -11.62 -6.14
C LYS A 106 12.98 -12.62 -7.18
N GLY A 107 12.31 -13.68 -6.73
CA GLY A 107 11.68 -14.66 -7.61
C GLY A 107 10.30 -15.06 -7.11
N ILE A 108 9.42 -15.41 -8.04
CA ILE A 108 8.08 -15.95 -7.78
C ILE A 108 8.07 -17.42 -8.19
N GLU A 109 7.54 -18.29 -7.34
CA GLU A 109 7.37 -19.71 -7.66
C GLU A 109 6.23 -19.87 -8.66
N TRP A 110 6.52 -20.53 -9.79
CA TRP A 110 5.57 -20.76 -10.89
C TRP A 110 5.03 -22.19 -10.90
N GLN A 111 5.89 -23.14 -10.55
CA GLN A 111 5.60 -24.56 -10.33
C GLN A 111 6.52 -25.06 -9.22
N ASP A 112 6.21 -26.18 -8.57
CA ASP A 112 6.99 -26.71 -7.44
C ASP A 112 8.50 -26.73 -7.71
N GLY A 113 9.25 -25.90 -6.97
CA GLY A 113 10.70 -25.73 -7.07
C GLY A 113 11.21 -24.90 -8.27
N GLN A 114 10.33 -24.41 -9.14
CA GLN A 114 10.66 -23.56 -10.30
C GLN A 114 10.31 -22.09 -10.03
N TYR A 115 11.34 -21.24 -9.97
CA TYR A 115 11.22 -19.82 -9.66
C TYR A 115 11.52 -18.97 -10.90
N VAL A 116 10.59 -18.06 -11.24
CA VAL A 116 10.82 -17.00 -12.22
C VAL A 116 11.45 -15.82 -11.48
N ILE A 117 12.70 -15.50 -11.82
CA ILE A 117 13.43 -14.36 -11.29
C ILE A 117 12.97 -13.10 -12.04
N LEU A 118 12.72 -12.01 -11.29
CA LEU A 118 12.33 -10.72 -11.85
C LEU A 118 13.30 -9.64 -11.36
N SER A 119 13.91 -8.91 -12.29
CA SER A 119 14.75 -7.76 -11.95
C SER A 119 13.90 -6.59 -11.41
N PRO A 120 14.49 -5.67 -10.61
CA PRO A 120 13.79 -4.46 -10.19
C PRO A 120 13.29 -3.60 -11.36
N GLU A 121 13.96 -3.66 -12.51
CA GLU A 121 13.63 -2.90 -13.72
C GLU A 121 12.41 -3.49 -14.45
N GLU A 122 12.36 -4.81 -14.64
CA GLU A 122 11.19 -5.50 -15.21
C GLU A 122 9.95 -5.31 -14.33
N ILE A 123 10.13 -5.40 -13.01
CA ILE A 123 9.08 -5.11 -12.02
C ILE A 123 8.58 -3.66 -12.18
N ALA A 124 9.49 -2.68 -12.25
CA ALA A 124 9.13 -1.28 -12.40
C ALA A 124 8.48 -0.96 -13.75
N ALA A 125 8.90 -1.62 -14.83
CA ALA A 125 8.33 -1.45 -16.17
C ALA A 125 6.94 -2.10 -16.31
N ALA A 126 6.65 -3.17 -15.55
CA ALA A 126 5.35 -3.82 -15.50
C ALA A 126 4.31 -3.02 -14.68
N TYR A 127 4.75 -2.17 -13.74
CA TYR A 127 3.84 -1.32 -12.98
C TYR A 127 3.39 -0.09 -13.80
N PRO A 128 2.10 0.32 -13.69
CA PRO A 128 1.64 1.54 -14.33
C PRO A 128 2.47 2.73 -13.84
N ARG A 129 2.90 3.58 -14.78
CA ARG A 129 3.65 4.81 -14.48
C ARG A 129 2.91 5.57 -13.39
N THR A 130 3.66 6.03 -12.38
CA THR A 130 3.15 6.60 -11.12
C THR A 130 2.38 7.91 -11.34
N THR A 131 1.18 7.82 -11.90
CA THR A 131 0.21 8.89 -11.94
C THR A 131 -0.20 9.15 -10.51
N GLN A 132 0.29 10.28 -10.01
CA GLN A 132 -0.05 10.86 -8.72
C GLN A 132 -1.52 11.36 -8.81
N THR A 133 -2.44 10.40 -8.82
CA THR A 133 -3.84 10.59 -9.17
C THR A 133 -4.75 9.59 -8.43
N ILE A 134 -5.92 10.06 -8.00
CA ILE A 134 -7.06 9.25 -7.57
C ILE A 134 -8.07 9.33 -8.73
N GLU A 135 -8.14 8.28 -9.54
CA GLU A 135 -9.02 8.22 -10.70
C GLU A 135 -10.34 7.55 -10.30
N ILE A 136 -11.45 8.31 -10.27
CA ILE A 136 -12.77 7.76 -9.94
C ILE A 136 -13.36 7.11 -11.19
N GLU A 137 -13.65 5.81 -11.10
CA GLU A 137 -14.22 5.01 -12.20
C GLU A 137 -15.75 4.97 -12.15
N ALA A 138 -16.34 5.01 -10.95
CA ALA A 138 -17.79 4.94 -10.76
C ALA A 138 -18.23 5.65 -9.46
N PHE A 139 -19.52 5.97 -9.38
CA PHE A 139 -20.20 6.36 -8.15
C PHE A 139 -21.28 5.33 -7.82
N VAL A 140 -21.25 4.80 -6.59
CA VAL A 140 -22.13 3.73 -6.09
C VAL A 140 -22.82 4.19 -4.80
N ASP A 141 -23.88 3.50 -4.36
CA ASP A 141 -24.46 3.78 -3.04
C ASP A 141 -23.51 3.35 -1.91
N ALA A 142 -23.55 4.06 -0.79
CA ALA A 142 -22.62 3.83 0.31
C ALA A 142 -22.78 2.45 0.99
N ASP A 143 -23.98 1.85 0.90
CA ASP A 143 -24.32 0.52 1.42
C ASP A 143 -24.01 -0.63 0.45
N GLU A 144 -23.78 -0.35 -0.84
CA GLU A 144 -23.29 -1.33 -1.83
C GLU A 144 -21.82 -1.76 -1.60
N VAL A 145 -21.10 -1.13 -0.67
CA VAL A 145 -19.70 -1.45 -0.33
C VAL A 145 -19.62 -2.15 1.04
N PRO A 146 -19.58 -3.51 1.10
CA PRO A 146 -19.57 -4.22 2.37
C PRO A 146 -18.25 -4.01 3.13
N PHE A 147 -18.33 -3.88 4.46
CA PHE A 147 -17.17 -3.61 5.32
C PHE A 147 -16.02 -4.62 5.20
N VAL A 148 -16.29 -5.86 4.74
CA VAL A 148 -15.26 -6.89 4.47
C VAL A 148 -14.22 -6.44 3.43
N TYR A 149 -14.55 -5.47 2.57
CA TYR A 149 -13.62 -4.92 1.59
C TYR A 149 -12.75 -3.78 2.12
N LEU A 150 -13.16 -3.08 3.20
CA LEU A 150 -12.45 -1.91 3.71
C LEU A 150 -11.12 -2.31 4.40
N GLU A 151 -10.01 -1.67 4.00
CA GLU A 151 -8.68 -1.98 4.50
C GLU A 151 -8.06 -0.83 5.33
N ARG A 152 -7.66 0.27 4.69
CA ARG A 152 -6.82 1.31 5.30
C ARG A 152 -7.27 2.71 4.88
N PRO A 153 -7.72 3.57 5.82
CA PRO A 153 -8.17 4.91 5.51
C PRO A 153 -7.02 5.92 5.37
N TYR A 154 -7.22 6.90 4.50
CA TYR A 154 -6.39 8.09 4.31
C TYR A 154 -7.28 9.33 4.26
N TYR A 155 -6.80 10.45 4.80
CA TYR A 155 -7.46 11.74 4.60
C TYR A 155 -6.99 12.37 3.30
N VAL A 156 -7.93 12.90 2.52
CA VAL A 156 -7.66 13.68 1.31
C VAL A 156 -7.96 15.14 1.61
N GLY A 157 -6.98 16.03 1.54
CA GLY A 157 -7.16 17.47 1.73
C GLY A 157 -6.93 18.26 0.44
N PRO A 158 -7.62 19.39 0.19
CA PRO A 158 -7.35 20.24 -0.96
C PRO A 158 -5.96 20.89 -0.87
N VAL A 159 -5.33 21.12 -2.03
CA VAL A 159 -4.12 21.95 -2.14
C VAL A 159 -4.25 22.92 -3.30
N ASN A 160 -3.29 23.85 -3.48
CA ASN A 160 -3.16 24.70 -4.66
C ASN A 160 -4.46 25.45 -5.08
N LYS A 161 -5.22 25.96 -4.11
CA LYS A 161 -6.51 26.68 -4.31
C LYS A 161 -7.66 25.80 -4.85
N GLY A 162 -7.58 24.47 -4.70
CA GLY A 162 -8.62 23.52 -5.11
C GLY A 162 -9.89 23.53 -4.25
N ASP A 163 -9.92 24.32 -3.17
CA ASP A 163 -10.88 24.27 -2.06
C ASP A 163 -12.35 24.30 -2.51
N LYS A 164 -12.71 25.18 -3.44
CA LYS A 164 -14.08 25.30 -3.95
C LYS A 164 -14.55 24.03 -4.69
N VAL A 165 -13.69 23.43 -5.50
CA VAL A 165 -14.04 22.24 -6.31
C VAL A 165 -14.03 20.99 -5.45
N TYR A 166 -13.07 20.90 -4.51
CA TYR A 166 -13.05 19.88 -3.47
C TYR A 166 -14.32 19.90 -2.61
N ALA A 167 -14.72 21.08 -2.12
CA ALA A 167 -15.92 21.24 -1.31
C ALA A 167 -17.19 20.89 -2.10
N LEU A 168 -17.24 21.24 -3.40
CA LEU A 168 -18.34 20.87 -4.29
C LEU A 168 -18.46 19.34 -4.46
N LEU A 169 -17.35 18.63 -4.67
CA LEU A 169 -17.35 17.16 -4.74
C LEU A 169 -17.82 16.53 -3.42
N ARG A 170 -17.26 16.97 -2.28
CA ARG A 170 -17.63 16.48 -0.94
C ARG A 170 -19.13 16.68 -0.67
N GLU A 171 -19.66 17.85 -1.01
CA GLU A 171 -21.07 18.18 -0.79
C GLU A 171 -21.99 17.41 -1.76
N ALA A 172 -21.61 17.26 -3.03
CA ALA A 172 -22.35 16.44 -3.99
C ALA A 172 -22.44 14.97 -3.56
N LEU A 173 -21.34 14.39 -3.07
CA LEU A 173 -21.35 13.03 -2.50
C LEU A 173 -22.26 12.96 -1.25
N LYS A 174 -22.15 13.91 -0.32
CA LYS A 174 -22.98 13.95 0.91
C LYS A 174 -24.48 14.07 0.60
N GLN A 175 -24.87 14.89 -0.38
CA GLN A 175 -26.28 15.10 -0.75
C GLN A 175 -26.87 13.97 -1.59
N THR A 176 -26.06 13.26 -2.38
CA THR A 176 -26.53 12.14 -3.21
C THR A 176 -26.47 10.78 -2.51
N GLY A 177 -25.84 10.68 -1.35
CA GLY A 177 -25.62 9.40 -0.63
C GLY A 177 -24.60 8.48 -1.31
N LYS A 178 -23.90 8.97 -2.34
CA LYS A 178 -22.96 8.18 -3.15
C LYS A 178 -21.53 8.24 -2.61
N VAL A 179 -20.77 7.21 -2.94
CA VAL A 179 -19.32 7.13 -2.75
C VAL A 179 -18.62 6.87 -4.08
N GLY A 180 -17.39 7.36 -4.25
CA GLY A 180 -16.63 7.18 -5.49
C GLY A 180 -15.73 5.95 -5.44
N ILE A 181 -15.94 4.97 -6.32
CA ILE A 181 -14.99 3.86 -6.53
C ILE A 181 -13.85 4.37 -7.40
N ALA A 182 -12.61 4.20 -6.94
CA ALA A 182 -11.44 4.78 -7.56
C ALA A 182 -10.24 3.83 -7.62
N LYS A 183 -9.35 4.08 -8.58
CA LYS A 183 -8.00 3.55 -8.61
C LYS A 183 -7.02 4.61 -8.12
N VAL A 184 -6.05 4.20 -7.31
CA VAL A 184 -5.00 5.08 -6.79
C VAL A 184 -3.66 4.36 -6.80
N VAL A 185 -2.58 5.04 -7.18
CA VAL A 185 -1.22 4.52 -7.02
C VAL A 185 -0.63 5.09 -5.73
N ILE A 186 -0.34 4.22 -4.77
CA ILE A 186 0.36 4.57 -3.53
C ILE A 186 1.71 3.85 -3.53
N GLN A 187 2.78 4.62 -3.32
CA GLN A 187 4.16 4.14 -3.49
C GLN A 187 4.39 3.52 -4.87
N THR A 188 4.49 2.19 -4.95
CA THR A 188 4.73 1.41 -6.19
C THR A 188 3.59 0.45 -6.52
N LYS A 189 2.43 0.58 -5.87
CA LYS A 189 1.28 -0.32 -6.05
C LYS A 189 0.03 0.45 -6.43
N GLN A 190 -0.72 -0.10 -7.38
CA GLN A 190 -2.08 0.33 -7.65
C GLN A 190 -3.03 -0.36 -6.67
N HIS A 191 -3.92 0.40 -6.06
CA HIS A 191 -4.96 -0.07 -5.17
C HIS A 191 -6.33 0.30 -5.74
N LEU A 192 -7.32 -0.55 -5.46
CA LEU A 192 -8.73 -0.15 -5.49
C LEU A 192 -9.02 0.64 -4.21
N ALA A 193 -9.89 1.64 -4.28
CA ALA A 193 -10.26 2.48 -3.15
C ALA A 193 -11.69 2.99 -3.27
N VAL A 194 -12.25 3.43 -2.14
CA VAL A 194 -13.51 4.16 -2.06
C VAL A 194 -13.29 5.54 -1.47
N LEU A 195 -13.85 6.56 -2.12
CA LEU A 195 -13.80 7.96 -1.71
C LEU A 195 -15.14 8.35 -1.07
N ILE A 196 -15.11 8.61 0.24
CA ILE A 196 -16.29 8.80 1.10
C ILE A 196 -16.27 10.24 1.67
N PRO A 197 -17.39 10.99 1.62
CA PRO A 197 -17.52 12.25 2.35
C PRO A 197 -17.68 11.98 3.86
N CYS A 198 -16.82 12.58 4.69
CA CYS A 198 -16.90 12.45 6.14
C CYS A 198 -16.63 13.81 6.80
N GLY A 199 -17.61 14.36 7.52
CA GLY A 199 -17.55 15.71 8.08
C GLY A 199 -17.00 16.77 7.09
N PRO A 200 -15.95 17.54 7.43
CA PRO A 200 -15.33 18.53 6.52
C PRO A 200 -14.40 17.93 5.47
N ALA A 201 -14.10 16.62 5.50
CA ALA A 201 -13.09 15.97 4.69
C ALA A 201 -13.66 14.93 3.69
N LEU A 202 -12.77 14.46 2.82
CA LEU A 202 -12.93 13.25 2.03
C LEU A 202 -11.98 12.19 2.61
N ILE A 203 -12.50 10.99 2.87
CA ILE A 203 -11.70 9.82 3.26
C ILE A 203 -11.54 8.94 2.03
N LEU A 204 -10.30 8.60 1.69
CA LEU A 204 -9.96 7.56 0.73
C LEU A 204 -9.65 6.29 1.51
N ASN A 205 -10.55 5.32 1.52
CA ASN A 205 -10.31 4.03 2.15
C ASN A 205 -9.90 3.00 1.09
N LEU A 206 -8.78 2.32 1.29
CA LEU A 206 -8.34 1.25 0.38
C LEU A 206 -9.32 0.07 0.45
N LEU A 207 -9.54 -0.54 -0.71
CA LEU A 207 -10.37 -1.72 -0.88
C LEU A 207 -9.51 -2.93 -1.21
N ARG A 208 -9.80 -4.07 -0.55
CA ARG A 208 -9.34 -5.39 -0.97
C ARG A 208 -9.89 -5.71 -2.36
N TRP A 209 -9.11 -6.40 -3.17
CA TRP A 209 -9.58 -6.85 -4.49
C TRP A 209 -10.56 -8.03 -4.34
N GLY A 210 -11.49 -8.20 -5.29
CA GLY A 210 -12.51 -9.25 -5.24
C GLY A 210 -11.96 -10.67 -5.03
N GLY A 211 -10.79 -10.97 -5.61
CA GLY A 211 -10.10 -12.26 -5.46
C GLY A 211 -9.34 -12.46 -4.14
N GLU A 212 -9.26 -11.46 -3.27
CA GLU A 212 -8.59 -11.55 -1.96
C GLU A 212 -9.55 -11.96 -0.83
N ILE A 213 -10.86 -11.85 -1.06
CA ILE A 213 -11.90 -12.28 -0.12
C ILE A 213 -12.18 -13.78 -0.31
N ARG A 214 -12.10 -14.55 0.78
CA ARG A 214 -12.42 -15.98 0.76
C ARG A 214 -13.94 -16.20 0.76
N SER A 215 -14.40 -17.20 0.02
CA SER A 215 -15.80 -17.66 0.10
C SER A 215 -16.11 -18.22 1.50
N TRP A 216 -17.35 -18.03 1.94
CA TRP A 216 -17.89 -18.59 3.17
C TRP A 216 -18.71 -19.87 2.92
N GLU A 217 -18.90 -20.29 1.67
CA GLU A 217 -19.81 -21.39 1.28
C GLU A 217 -19.44 -22.75 1.87
N GLU A 218 -18.16 -23.01 2.16
CA GLU A 218 -17.69 -24.24 2.81
C GLU A 218 -17.83 -24.23 4.34
N LEU A 219 -18.22 -23.10 4.93
CA LEU A 219 -18.46 -22.98 6.37
C LEU A 219 -19.80 -23.62 6.75
N LYS A 220 -19.83 -24.34 7.87
CA LYS A 220 -21.03 -24.95 8.44
C LYS A 220 -21.92 -23.89 9.14
N LEU A 221 -22.46 -22.97 8.35
CA LEU A 221 -23.37 -21.92 8.82
C LEU A 221 -24.83 -22.42 8.86
N PRO A 222 -25.70 -21.86 9.72
CA PRO A 222 -27.12 -22.11 9.66
C PRO A 222 -27.73 -21.55 8.35
N PRO A 223 -28.91 -22.03 7.91
CA PRO A 223 -29.63 -21.46 6.78
C PRO A 223 -29.87 -19.95 6.94
N SER A 224 -29.79 -19.20 5.84
CA SER A 224 -30.03 -17.74 5.86
C SER A 224 -31.48 -17.35 6.19
N ASP A 225 -32.44 -18.25 5.97
CA ASP A 225 -33.82 -18.06 6.42
C ASP A 225 -33.96 -18.43 7.90
N ALA A 226 -34.45 -17.48 8.71
CA ALA A 226 -34.58 -17.63 10.15
C ALA A 226 -35.51 -18.77 10.58
N LYS A 227 -36.56 -19.09 9.80
CA LYS A 227 -37.49 -20.17 10.12
C LYS A 227 -36.85 -21.54 9.81
N ALA A 228 -36.12 -21.65 8.70
CA ALA A 228 -35.32 -22.82 8.36
C ALA A 228 -34.16 -23.05 9.36
N ALA A 229 -33.61 -21.98 9.94
CA ALA A 229 -32.68 -22.04 11.07
C ALA A 229 -33.35 -22.37 12.43
N GLY A 230 -34.67 -22.51 12.48
CA GLY A 230 -35.43 -22.89 13.68
C GLY A 230 -35.70 -21.76 14.68
N VAL A 231 -35.42 -20.51 14.33
CA VAL A 231 -35.59 -19.34 15.21
C VAL A 231 -37.07 -19.06 15.44
N ARG A 232 -37.52 -19.08 16.71
CA ARG A 232 -38.90 -18.74 17.07
C ARG A 232 -39.06 -17.25 17.27
N GLU A 233 -40.26 -16.73 16.98
CA GLU A 233 -40.57 -15.31 17.10
C GLU A 233 -40.40 -14.78 18.54
N ALA A 234 -40.79 -15.57 19.55
CA ALA A 234 -40.61 -15.21 20.96
C ALA A 234 -39.12 -15.11 21.36
N GLU A 235 -38.27 -15.99 20.84
CA GLU A 235 -36.82 -15.98 21.07
C GLU A 235 -36.18 -14.76 20.38
N LEU A 236 -36.59 -14.48 19.15
CA LEU A 236 -36.15 -13.29 18.41
C LEU A 236 -36.56 -11.98 19.11
N ASN A 237 -37.77 -11.92 19.66
CA ASN A 237 -38.24 -10.73 20.37
C ASN A 237 -37.53 -10.53 21.72
N MET A 238 -37.22 -11.62 22.45
CA MET A 238 -36.37 -11.55 23.64
C MET A 238 -34.95 -11.11 23.30
N ALA A 239 -34.37 -11.61 22.21
CA ALA A 239 -33.05 -11.19 21.73
C ALA A 239 -33.02 -9.70 21.35
N LYS A 240 -34.06 -9.18 20.68
CA LYS A 240 -34.20 -7.74 20.39
C LYS A 240 -34.21 -6.90 21.66
N GLN A 241 -34.98 -7.28 22.67
CA GLN A 241 -35.02 -6.55 23.96
C GLN A 241 -33.66 -6.52 24.67
N LEU A 242 -32.89 -7.63 24.60
CA LEU A 242 -31.53 -7.66 25.14
C LEU A 242 -30.58 -6.74 24.37
N ILE A 243 -30.66 -6.74 23.03
CA ILE A 243 -29.87 -5.83 22.17
C ILE A 243 -30.23 -4.37 22.47
N GLU A 244 -31.51 -4.03 22.58
CA GLU A 244 -31.99 -2.69 22.91
C GLU A 244 -31.49 -2.24 24.28
N GLY A 245 -31.60 -3.09 25.31
CA GLY A 245 -31.07 -2.82 26.65
C GLY A 245 -29.53 -2.73 26.74
N MET A 246 -28.81 -3.22 25.73
CA MET A 246 -27.35 -3.13 25.60
C MET A 246 -26.90 -2.10 24.53
N THR A 247 -27.84 -1.39 23.89
CA THR A 247 -27.52 -0.42 22.83
C THR A 247 -26.98 0.87 23.45
N ALA A 248 -25.82 1.32 22.95
CA ALA A 248 -25.16 2.55 23.39
C ALA A 248 -24.64 3.36 22.20
N HIS A 249 -24.43 4.66 22.40
CA HIS A 249 -23.76 5.50 21.41
C HIS A 249 -22.28 5.13 21.31
N TRP A 250 -21.82 4.81 20.10
CA TRP A 250 -20.42 4.53 19.83
C TRP A 250 -19.55 5.77 20.07
N SER A 251 -18.44 5.58 20.77
CA SER A 251 -17.35 6.56 20.89
C SER A 251 -16.02 5.83 20.97
N ALA A 252 -15.06 6.21 20.13
CA ALA A 252 -13.73 5.61 20.09
C ALA A 252 -13.01 5.70 21.45
N ASP A 253 -13.28 6.76 22.23
CA ASP A 253 -12.62 7.01 23.52
C ASP A 253 -12.98 6.00 24.61
N GLN A 254 -14.09 5.26 24.46
CA GLN A 254 -14.53 4.20 25.37
C GLN A 254 -13.79 2.87 25.14
N PHE A 255 -13.17 2.68 23.98
CA PHE A 255 -12.56 1.41 23.55
C PHE A 255 -11.05 1.59 23.29
N ARG A 256 -10.27 1.55 24.37
CA ARG A 256 -8.79 1.71 24.32
C ARG A 256 -8.07 0.37 24.43
N ASP A 257 -6.86 0.32 23.89
CA ASP A 257 -5.93 -0.80 24.07
C ASP A 257 -5.39 -0.80 25.51
N SER A 258 -6.00 -1.62 26.37
CA SER A 258 -5.61 -1.75 27.78
C SER A 258 -4.22 -2.35 27.94
N PHE A 259 -3.79 -3.25 27.05
CA PHE A 259 -2.49 -3.90 27.12
C PHE A 259 -1.36 -2.88 27.00
N LYS A 260 -1.48 -1.94 26.05
CA LYS A 260 -0.50 -0.85 25.92
C LYS A 260 -0.45 0.03 27.17
N GLU A 261 -1.60 0.38 27.75
CA GLU A 261 -1.64 1.18 28.98
C GLU A 261 -1.05 0.44 30.19
N GLU A 262 -1.30 -0.87 30.31
CA GLU A 262 -0.78 -1.73 31.38
C GLU A 262 0.74 -1.91 31.28
N VAL A 263 1.26 -2.15 30.08
CA VAL A 263 2.71 -2.24 29.85
C VAL A 263 3.40 -0.89 30.11
N MET A 264 2.83 0.23 29.67
CA MET A 264 3.40 1.55 29.95
C MET A 264 3.42 1.86 31.45
N LYS A 265 2.35 1.54 32.21
CA LYS A 265 2.34 1.66 33.68
C LYS A 265 3.44 0.80 34.34
N LEU A 266 3.70 -0.40 33.82
CA LEU A 266 4.78 -1.27 34.31
C LEU A 266 6.18 -0.69 34.00
N VAL A 267 6.35 -0.08 32.82
CA VAL A 267 7.59 0.63 32.44
C VAL A 267 7.82 1.85 33.32
N GLU A 268 6.80 2.67 33.55
CA GLU A 268 6.85 3.85 34.43
C GLU A 268 7.21 3.43 35.87
N ALA A 269 6.51 2.45 36.44
CA ALA A 269 6.79 1.96 37.79
C ALA A 269 8.21 1.38 37.94
N LYS A 270 8.73 0.69 36.92
CA LYS A 270 10.13 0.21 36.91
C LYS A 270 11.13 1.35 36.80
N ALA A 271 10.84 2.36 35.96
CA ALA A 271 11.70 3.53 35.79
C ALA A 271 11.78 4.37 37.07
N GLU A 272 10.65 4.60 37.74
CA GLU A 272 10.60 5.30 39.05
C GLU A 272 11.30 4.50 40.16
N ALA A 273 11.22 3.17 40.12
CA ALA A 273 11.97 2.29 41.03
C ALA A 273 13.47 2.20 40.72
N GLY A 274 13.95 2.84 39.64
CA GLY A 274 15.35 2.79 39.22
C GLY A 274 15.77 1.50 38.51
N ASP A 275 14.83 0.59 38.20
CA ASP A 275 15.05 -0.68 37.50
C ASP A 275 15.18 -0.44 35.98
N THR A 276 16.22 0.32 35.62
CA THR A 276 16.57 0.72 34.26
C THR A 276 17.99 0.29 33.92
N ALA A 277 18.20 -0.18 32.69
CA ALA A 277 19.53 -0.44 32.15
C ALA A 277 19.95 0.71 31.23
N HIS A 278 21.18 1.22 31.40
CA HIS A 278 21.77 2.12 30.42
C HIS A 278 22.23 1.30 29.21
N VAL A 279 21.63 1.57 28.06
CA VAL A 279 22.04 0.99 26.77
C VAL A 279 22.84 2.04 26.02
N ASP A 280 24.13 1.78 25.79
CA ASP A 280 24.94 2.66 24.96
C ASP A 280 24.41 2.62 23.52
N LYS A 281 24.14 3.80 22.96
CA LYS A 281 23.71 3.90 21.57
C LYS A 281 24.87 3.46 20.69
N VAL A 282 24.70 2.34 19.98
CA VAL A 282 25.60 1.94 18.91
C VAL A 282 25.74 3.12 17.94
N GLU A 283 26.94 3.70 17.88
CA GLU A 283 27.25 4.68 16.84
C GLU A 283 26.98 4.01 15.51
N SER A 284 25.99 4.52 14.79
CA SER A 284 25.76 4.07 13.42
C SER A 284 27.04 4.36 12.66
N GLN A 285 27.75 3.31 12.21
CA GLN A 285 28.87 3.50 11.29
C GLN A 285 28.39 4.47 10.21
N PRO A 286 29.13 5.56 9.91
CA PRO A 286 28.72 6.49 8.89
C PRO A 286 28.42 5.69 7.64
N ALA A 287 27.16 5.77 7.15
CA ALA A 287 26.87 5.32 5.81
C ALA A 287 27.92 5.99 4.92
N ALA A 288 28.76 5.17 4.27
CA ALA A 288 29.94 5.65 3.56
C ALA A 288 29.55 6.88 2.74
N PRO A 289 30.25 8.01 2.91
CA PRO A 289 29.68 9.33 2.66
C PRO A 289 29.01 9.35 1.31
N ALA A 290 27.76 9.81 1.27
CA ALA A 290 27.05 10.13 0.03
C ALA A 290 27.64 11.37 -0.66
N GLY A 291 28.97 11.50 -0.63
CA GLY A 291 29.77 12.23 -1.59
C GLY A 291 29.77 11.45 -2.91
N ALA A 292 28.62 11.49 -3.59
CA ALA A 292 28.70 11.67 -5.03
C ALA A 292 29.43 13.01 -5.22
N ASP A 293 30.74 12.93 -5.39
CA ASP A 293 31.55 14.07 -5.77
C ASP A 293 31.06 14.48 -7.16
N VAL A 294 30.14 15.43 -7.20
CA VAL A 294 29.58 15.96 -8.45
C VAL A 294 30.69 16.81 -9.06
N ILE A 295 31.62 16.12 -9.71
CA ILE A 295 32.66 16.70 -10.52
C ILE A 295 31.94 17.59 -11.54
N ASP A 296 32.07 18.90 -11.35
CA ASP A 296 31.41 19.87 -12.22
C ASP A 296 31.99 19.71 -13.62
N LEU A 297 31.19 19.10 -14.50
CA LEU A 297 31.51 18.88 -15.90
C LEU A 297 31.83 20.20 -16.61
N THR A 298 31.35 21.34 -16.11
CA THR A 298 31.69 22.68 -16.63
C THR A 298 33.10 23.14 -16.24
N GLU A 299 33.64 22.73 -15.08
CA GLU A 299 35.05 22.97 -14.74
C GLU A 299 35.98 22.10 -15.60
N LEU A 300 35.66 20.81 -15.78
CA LEU A 300 36.42 19.94 -16.69
C LEU A 300 36.35 20.43 -18.14
N LEU A 301 35.19 20.91 -18.61
CA LEU A 301 35.08 21.55 -19.92
C LEU A 301 35.94 22.82 -20.01
N LYS A 302 35.90 23.72 -19.01
CA LYS A 302 36.73 24.92 -18.98
C LYS A 302 38.23 24.57 -19.04
N ARG A 303 38.67 23.56 -18.29
CA ARG A 303 40.07 23.08 -18.31
C ARG A 303 40.48 22.46 -19.65
N SER A 304 39.54 21.86 -20.38
CA SER A 304 39.75 21.32 -21.73
C SER A 304 39.81 22.44 -22.79
N LEU A 305 38.87 23.40 -22.73
CA LEU A 305 38.77 24.55 -23.63
C LEU A 305 39.96 25.53 -23.46
N GLN A 306 40.45 25.75 -22.24
CA GLN A 306 41.65 26.57 -22.00
C GLN A 306 42.95 25.92 -22.49
N ARG A 307 42.94 24.63 -22.85
CA ARG A 307 44.12 23.91 -23.39
C ARG A 307 44.16 23.83 -24.91
N GLY A 308 43.17 24.41 -25.60
CA GLY A 308 42.99 24.31 -27.05
C GLY A 308 42.74 25.65 -27.75
N GLY A 309 43.64 26.63 -27.60
CA GLY A 309 43.51 27.91 -28.30
C GLY A 309 44.75 28.81 -28.22
N GLY A 310 45.62 28.75 -29.22
CA GLY A 310 46.76 29.65 -29.32
C GLY A 310 47.87 29.14 -30.24
N GLY A 311 47.86 29.53 -31.51
CA GLY A 311 48.96 29.27 -32.44
C GLY A 311 49.75 30.54 -32.77
N LYS A 312 51.08 30.45 -32.81
CA LYS A 312 51.91 31.14 -33.81
C LYS A 312 53.29 30.48 -33.94
N ALA A 313 53.90 30.61 -35.11
CA ALA A 313 55.08 29.85 -35.53
C ALA A 313 56.38 30.65 -35.52
N ALA A 314 57.53 29.95 -35.39
CA ALA A 314 58.78 30.20 -36.09
C ALA A 314 59.74 28.99 -35.96
N ALA A 315 60.61 28.79 -36.95
CA ALA A 315 61.61 27.70 -37.07
C ALA A 315 63.04 28.33 -37.19
N PRO A 316 64.18 27.63 -37.44
CA PRO A 316 64.36 26.18 -37.76
C PRO A 316 65.61 25.43 -37.19
N ALA A 317 65.61 24.09 -37.34
CA ALA A 317 66.71 23.15 -37.69
C ALA A 317 68.08 23.10 -36.91
N PRO A 318 68.85 21.99 -36.91
CA PRO A 318 68.79 20.80 -37.79
C PRO A 318 68.75 19.40 -37.10
N ALA A 319 68.69 18.35 -37.93
CA ALA A 319 68.63 16.90 -37.60
C ALA A 319 70.05 16.24 -37.59
N PRO A 320 70.28 14.90 -37.40
CA PRO A 320 69.44 13.69 -37.63
C PRO A 320 69.44 12.68 -36.41
N ALA A 321 69.13 11.36 -36.44
CA ALA A 321 68.89 10.38 -37.52
C ALA A 321 68.01 9.14 -37.14
N SER A 322 67.33 8.61 -38.15
CA SER A 322 66.85 7.22 -38.41
C SER A 322 66.87 6.08 -37.35
N LYS A 323 65.72 5.37 -37.21
CA LYS A 323 65.45 3.94 -37.56
C LYS A 323 63.97 3.57 -37.21
N LYS A 324 63.17 2.96 -38.11
CA LYS A 324 62.87 1.51 -38.28
C LYS A 324 62.42 0.80 -36.96
N ALA A 325 61.39 -0.05 -36.90
CA ALA A 325 60.47 -0.59 -37.93
C ALA A 325 59.17 -1.20 -37.32
N ALA A 326 58.35 -1.83 -38.17
CA ALA A 326 57.16 -2.65 -37.86
C ALA A 326 57.42 -3.86 -36.92
N GLY A 327 56.44 -4.57 -36.36
CA GLY A 327 54.97 -4.47 -36.53
C GLY A 327 54.18 -5.62 -35.86
N LYS A 328 53.01 -5.93 -36.44
CA LYS A 328 52.02 -6.95 -36.00
C LYS A 328 52.62 -8.35 -35.73
N GLN A 329 52.08 -9.10 -34.76
CA GLN A 329 51.27 -10.31 -35.04
C GLN A 329 50.73 -11.07 -33.81
N ALA A 330 49.52 -11.59 -33.99
CA ALA A 330 48.97 -12.84 -33.47
C ALA A 330 48.04 -13.39 -34.59
N PRO A 331 47.41 -14.59 -34.51
CA PRO A 331 47.63 -15.76 -33.65
C PRO A 331 47.69 -17.10 -34.43
N ALA A 332 47.92 -18.22 -33.72
CA ALA A 332 47.57 -19.58 -34.17
C ALA A 332 47.42 -20.55 -32.96
N LYS A 333 46.80 -21.74 -32.99
CA LYS A 333 45.56 -22.30 -33.58
C LYS A 333 45.58 -23.82 -33.27
N LYS A 334 44.77 -24.32 -32.30
CA LYS A 334 44.27 -25.73 -32.20
C LYS A 334 45.31 -26.90 -32.09
N PRO A 335 44.92 -28.19 -31.92
CA PRO A 335 43.58 -28.81 -31.75
C PRO A 335 43.42 -29.73 -30.50
N ALA A 336 42.22 -30.33 -30.34
CA ALA A 336 41.95 -31.52 -29.48
C ALA A 336 42.11 -32.83 -30.30
N PRO A 337 42.04 -34.05 -29.70
CA PRO A 337 40.79 -34.83 -29.85
C PRO A 337 40.41 -35.92 -28.78
N ALA A 338 39.08 -36.09 -28.61
CA ALA A 338 38.28 -37.35 -28.61
C ALA A 338 38.32 -38.49 -27.53
N LYS A 339 37.10 -38.81 -27.02
CA LYS A 339 36.48 -40.15 -26.74
C LYS A 339 37.09 -41.02 -25.57
N ALA A 340 36.39 -41.96 -24.89
CA ALA A 340 35.05 -42.56 -25.05
C ALA A 340 34.43 -43.19 -23.74
N ARG A 341 33.08 -43.24 -23.68
CA ARG A 341 32.18 -44.42 -23.46
C ARG A 341 32.04 -45.19 -22.10
N ASN A 342 30.79 -45.17 -21.58
CA ASN A 342 30.01 -46.13 -20.76
C ASN A 342 30.65 -47.00 -19.64
N ARG A 343 29.97 -47.04 -18.48
CA ARG A 343 29.30 -48.26 -17.97
C ARG A 343 28.07 -47.95 -17.09
N ARG A 344 27.28 -48.99 -16.77
CA ARG A 344 25.91 -48.98 -16.21
C ARG A 344 25.82 -50.00 -15.06
N ALA A 345 24.80 -49.89 -14.20
CA ALA A 345 24.47 -50.75 -13.05
C ALA A 345 25.42 -50.59 -11.84
N ALA A 346 24.99 -50.79 -10.60
CA ALA A 346 23.75 -51.43 -10.10
C ALA A 346 22.74 -50.45 -9.47
#